data_AF-A0A813H765-F1
#
_entry.id   AF-A0A813H765-F1
#
_cell.length_a   1.000
_cell.length_b   1.000
_cell.length_c   1.000
_cell.angle_alpha   90.00
_cell.angle_beta   90.00
_cell.angle_gamma   90.00
#
_symmetry.space_group_name_H-M   'P 1'
#
loop_
_entity.id
_entity.type
_entity.pdbx_description
1 polymer ?
#
loop_
_entity_poly.entity_id
_entity_poly.type
_entity_poly.pdbx_seq_one_letter_code
_entity_poly.pdbx_strand_id
1 'polypeptide(L)'
;EWLASPRKADWFTGKAPVPGVCPGVSAVDGSIKPLPMPHLHKVTRKETQDYFDNSWTIVETLFAGFASEEAFYRPPVHGLRHPQIFYYGHTPCLYVNKLIVAGILKEPVDAYLESIFEVGVDEMLWDDMHKNDMVWPTVAEVREYRRKVYKVVSEVIANHPGLDDKGGESPVSVGWDHPMWALFMGFEHEAIHLETSSVLFRETPVHLMQVPQAWPKLHPTSERPK
;
A
#
# COMPACT_ATOMS: atom_id res chain seq x y z
N GLU A 1 13.25 11.24 -15.73
CA GLU A 1 13.36 10.17 -16.76
C GLU A 1 13.22 8.75 -16.21
N TRP A 2 13.58 8.46 -14.96
CA TRP A 2 13.57 7.09 -14.39
C TRP A 2 12.19 6.42 -14.25
N LEU A 3 11.09 7.19 -14.32
CA LEU A 3 9.71 6.70 -14.23
C LEU A 3 8.99 6.59 -15.59
N ALA A 4 9.62 7.00 -16.69
CA ALA A 4 8.96 7.02 -18.02
C ALA A 4 8.89 5.63 -18.68
N SER A 5 9.53 4.62 -18.09
CA SER A 5 9.56 3.23 -18.58
C SER A 5 8.84 2.29 -17.61
N PRO A 6 8.46 1.09 -18.08
CA PRO A 6 7.95 0.04 -17.19
C PRO A 6 8.87 -0.15 -15.99
N ARG A 7 8.27 -0.29 -14.81
CA ARG A 7 9.02 -0.44 -13.57
C ARG A 7 9.84 -1.71 -13.56
N LYS A 8 11.13 -1.57 -13.27
CA LYS A 8 12.04 -2.68 -12.97
C LYS A 8 11.70 -3.26 -11.59
N ALA A 9 12.18 -4.48 -11.32
CA ALA A 9 11.91 -5.17 -10.07
C ALA A 9 12.37 -4.38 -8.82
N ASP A 10 13.43 -3.58 -8.94
CA ASP A 10 13.93 -2.77 -7.84
C ASP A 10 12.94 -1.69 -7.40
N TRP A 11 12.04 -1.20 -8.28
CA TRP A 11 10.96 -0.25 -7.95
C TRP A 11 10.15 -0.70 -6.74
N PHE A 12 9.79 -1.98 -6.70
CA PHE A 12 8.97 -2.55 -5.65
C PHE A 12 9.78 -2.63 -4.35
N THR A 13 9.23 -2.11 -3.27
CA THR A 13 9.92 -2.06 -1.99
C THR A 13 9.67 -3.33 -1.16
N GLY A 14 8.64 -4.09 -1.53
CA GLY A 14 8.40 -5.46 -1.08
C GLY A 14 8.70 -6.47 -2.18
N LYS A 15 7.77 -7.40 -2.42
CA LYS A 15 7.88 -8.36 -3.53
C LYS A 15 7.50 -7.69 -4.86
N ALA A 16 8.21 -8.05 -5.93
CA ALA A 16 7.80 -7.66 -7.28
C ALA A 16 6.61 -8.52 -7.75
N PRO A 17 5.71 -8.00 -8.60
CA PRO A 17 4.52 -8.71 -9.08
C PRO A 17 4.90 -9.75 -10.16
N VAL A 18 5.64 -10.77 -9.77
CA VAL A 18 6.16 -11.84 -10.62
C VAL A 18 5.49 -13.16 -10.20
N PRO A 19 5.01 -13.98 -11.15
CA PRO A 19 4.44 -15.30 -10.84
C PRO A 19 5.40 -16.17 -10.03
N GLY A 20 4.89 -16.78 -8.95
CA GLY A 20 5.70 -17.59 -8.03
C GLY A 20 6.55 -16.79 -7.04
N VAL A 21 6.62 -15.46 -7.17
CA VAL A 21 7.31 -14.57 -6.23
C VAL A 21 6.29 -13.92 -5.29
N CYS A 22 5.41 -13.08 -5.83
CA CYS A 22 4.36 -12.41 -5.06
C CYS A 22 3.06 -13.23 -5.08
N PRO A 23 2.42 -13.48 -3.93
CA PRO A 23 1.09 -14.06 -3.87
C PRO A 23 0.06 -13.25 -4.67
N GLY A 24 -0.91 -13.93 -5.26
CA GLY A 24 -1.97 -13.31 -6.06
C GLY A 24 -1.57 -12.92 -7.49
N VAL A 25 -0.33 -13.18 -7.91
CA VAL A 25 0.10 -13.00 -9.31
C VAL A 25 -0.22 -14.24 -10.13
N SER A 26 -1.00 -14.05 -11.20
CA SER A 26 -1.43 -15.09 -12.13
C SER A 26 -0.27 -15.64 -12.95
N ALA A 27 -0.10 -16.97 -12.94
CA ALA A 27 0.88 -17.65 -13.80
C ALA A 27 0.50 -17.63 -15.29
N VAL A 28 -0.76 -17.33 -15.61
CA VAL A 28 -1.28 -17.35 -17.00
C VAL A 28 -1.01 -16.02 -17.70
N ASP A 29 -1.32 -14.91 -17.05
CA ASP A 29 -1.28 -13.58 -17.66
C ASP A 29 -0.41 -12.56 -16.91
N GLY A 30 0.20 -12.95 -15.78
CA GLY A 30 1.07 -12.08 -15.00
C GLY A 30 0.34 -10.98 -14.22
N SER A 31 -0.99 -10.95 -14.24
CA SER A 31 -1.77 -9.94 -13.51
C SER A 31 -1.78 -10.23 -12.01
N ILE A 32 -1.65 -9.19 -11.18
CA ILE A 32 -1.82 -9.28 -9.72
C ILE A 32 -3.29 -9.03 -9.35
N LYS A 33 -3.82 -9.85 -8.45
CA LYS A 33 -5.19 -9.73 -7.92
C LYS A 33 -5.18 -9.74 -6.40
N PRO A 34 -6.13 -9.05 -5.75
CA PRO A 34 -6.27 -9.10 -4.30
C PRO A 34 -6.57 -10.53 -3.85
N LEU A 35 -5.89 -10.96 -2.79
CA LEU A 35 -6.21 -12.19 -2.10
C LEU A 35 -7.52 -12.04 -1.29
N PRO A 36 -8.26 -13.13 -1.04
CA PRO A 36 -9.33 -13.10 -0.07
C PRO A 36 -8.77 -12.80 1.32
N MET A 37 -9.51 -12.02 2.11
CA MET A 37 -9.15 -11.71 3.49
C MET A 37 -8.96 -13.02 4.30
N PRO A 38 -7.87 -13.16 5.09
CA PRO A 38 -7.67 -14.34 5.91
C PRO A 38 -8.77 -14.52 6.97
N HIS A 39 -9.06 -15.78 7.31
CA HIS A 39 -9.97 -16.08 8.41
C HIS A 39 -9.29 -15.81 9.75
N LEU A 40 -9.54 -14.64 10.34
CA LEU A 40 -8.79 -14.16 11.51
C LEU A 40 -8.87 -15.05 12.75
N HIS A 41 -9.88 -15.90 12.89
CA HIS A 41 -9.98 -16.87 14.00
C HIS A 41 -9.05 -18.09 13.86
N LYS A 42 -8.39 -18.26 12.71
CA LYS A 42 -7.54 -19.40 12.39
C LYS A 42 -6.47 -19.01 11.37
N VAL A 43 -5.89 -17.82 11.53
CA VAL A 43 -4.89 -17.30 10.59
C VAL A 43 -3.51 -17.89 10.88
N THR A 44 -2.80 -18.24 9.82
CA THR A 44 -1.39 -18.65 9.91
C THR A 44 -0.45 -17.47 9.69
N ARG A 45 0.79 -17.61 10.15
CA ARG A 45 1.83 -16.62 9.90
C ARG A 45 2.09 -16.46 8.40
N LYS A 46 2.06 -17.57 7.66
CA LYS A 46 2.19 -17.58 6.21
C LYS A 46 1.06 -16.81 5.52
N GLU A 47 -0.20 -17.06 5.86
CA GLU A 47 -1.32 -16.33 5.28
C GLU A 47 -1.24 -14.83 5.59
N THR A 48 -0.79 -14.47 6.80
CA THR A 48 -0.57 -13.08 7.19
C THR A 48 0.48 -12.41 6.31
N GLN A 49 1.64 -13.06 6.10
CA GLN A 49 2.70 -12.53 5.23
C GLN A 49 2.25 -12.48 3.77
N ASP A 50 1.58 -13.53 3.28
CA ASP A 50 1.14 -13.58 1.89
C ASP A 50 0.12 -12.48 1.59
N TYR A 51 -0.78 -12.20 2.54
CA TYR A 51 -1.76 -11.12 2.43
C TYR A 51 -1.08 -9.75 2.46
N PHE A 52 -0.13 -9.53 3.38
CA PHE A 52 0.67 -8.30 3.41
C PHE A 52 1.44 -8.07 2.11
N ASP A 53 2.16 -9.08 1.62
CA ASP A 53 2.91 -9.01 0.37
C ASP A 53 2.02 -8.63 -0.81
N ASN A 54 0.84 -9.25 -0.89
CA ASN A 54 -0.11 -8.99 -1.95
C ASN A 54 -0.66 -7.56 -1.88
N SER A 55 -1.15 -7.12 -0.72
CA SER A 55 -1.70 -5.76 -0.54
C SER A 55 -0.66 -4.69 -0.87
N TRP A 56 0.56 -4.83 -0.34
CA TRP A 56 1.66 -3.91 -0.59
C TRP A 56 1.98 -3.82 -2.09
N THR A 57 2.12 -4.98 -2.73
CA THR A 57 2.52 -5.06 -4.14
C THR A 57 1.43 -4.53 -5.07
N ILE A 58 0.14 -4.71 -4.75
CA ILE A 58 -0.97 -4.16 -5.54
C ILE A 58 -0.93 -2.64 -5.55
N VAL A 59 -0.71 -2.01 -4.39
CA VAL A 59 -0.56 -0.54 -4.31
C VAL A 59 0.65 -0.09 -5.12
N GLU A 60 1.80 -0.73 -4.96
CA GLU A 60 2.98 -0.35 -5.75
C GLU A 60 2.83 -0.60 -7.24
N THR A 61 2.00 -1.57 -7.63
CA THR A 61 1.61 -1.80 -9.03
C THR A 61 0.71 -0.68 -9.53
N LEU A 62 -0.25 -0.18 -8.73
CA LEU A 62 -1.03 1.01 -9.09
C LEU A 62 -0.08 2.21 -9.31
N PHE A 63 0.81 2.50 -8.36
CA PHE A 63 1.74 3.64 -8.44
C PHE A 63 2.83 3.47 -9.52
N ALA A 64 3.13 2.26 -9.97
CA ALA A 64 3.92 2.01 -11.17
C ALA A 64 3.27 2.59 -12.44
N GLY A 65 1.97 2.90 -12.40
CA GLY A 65 1.20 3.51 -13.48
C GLY A 65 1.50 4.98 -13.73
N PHE A 66 2.29 5.67 -12.89
CA PHE A 66 2.71 7.03 -13.18
C PHE A 66 3.92 7.09 -14.13
N ALA A 67 3.92 7.99 -15.09
CA ALA A 67 5.01 8.13 -16.07
C ALA A 67 6.09 9.15 -15.65
N SER A 68 5.82 9.95 -14.62
CA SER A 68 6.75 10.96 -14.09
C SER A 68 6.51 11.23 -12.60
N GLU A 69 7.45 11.93 -11.96
CA GLU A 69 7.31 12.35 -10.56
C GLU A 69 6.21 13.42 -10.41
N GLU A 70 5.99 14.23 -11.44
CA GLU A 70 4.92 15.23 -11.47
C GLU A 70 3.55 14.63 -11.12
N ALA A 71 3.27 13.41 -11.60
CA ALA A 71 2.01 12.73 -11.33
C ALA A 71 1.81 12.41 -9.83
N PHE A 72 2.90 12.23 -9.08
CA PHE A 72 2.84 12.04 -7.63
C PHE A 72 2.47 13.35 -6.91
N TYR A 73 2.93 14.49 -7.41
CA TYR A 73 2.79 15.79 -6.75
C TYR A 73 1.58 16.59 -7.21
N ARG A 74 1.01 16.25 -8.37
CA ARG A 74 -0.13 16.96 -8.94
C ARG A 74 -1.40 16.67 -8.10
N PRO A 75 -1.97 17.67 -7.41
CA PRO A 75 -3.23 17.47 -6.70
C PRO A 75 -4.38 17.26 -7.69
N PRO A 76 -5.43 16.54 -7.31
CA PRO A 76 -6.66 16.44 -8.10
C PRO A 76 -7.26 17.82 -8.39
N VAL A 77 -7.80 18.00 -9.60
CA VAL A 77 -8.26 19.31 -10.10
C VAL A 77 -9.38 19.92 -9.27
N HIS A 78 -10.16 19.08 -8.58
CA HIS A 78 -11.26 19.54 -7.73
C HIS A 78 -10.77 20.10 -6.38
N GLY A 79 -9.50 19.91 -5.99
CA GLY A 79 -8.90 20.51 -4.80
C GLY A 79 -9.46 20.04 -3.45
N LEU A 80 -10.03 18.84 -3.36
CA LEU A 80 -10.64 18.27 -2.12
C LEU A 80 -9.84 17.08 -1.56
N ARG A 81 -8.67 16.80 -2.14
CA ARG A 81 -7.83 15.65 -1.86
C ARG A 81 -6.36 16.05 -1.98
N HIS A 82 -5.51 15.35 -1.24
CA HIS A 82 -4.06 15.51 -1.34
C HIS A 82 -3.51 14.95 -2.64
N PRO A 83 -2.31 15.38 -3.07
CA PRO A 83 -1.59 14.75 -4.16
C PRO A 83 -1.22 13.30 -3.83
N GLN A 84 -0.94 12.52 -4.87
CA GLN A 84 -0.77 11.07 -4.78
C GLN A 84 0.43 10.64 -3.93
N ILE A 85 1.44 11.50 -3.80
CA ILE A 85 2.58 11.30 -2.90
C ILE A 85 2.15 11.14 -1.44
N PHE A 86 1.07 11.83 -1.02
CA PHE A 86 0.50 11.66 0.31
C PHE A 86 0.05 10.22 0.50
N TYR A 87 -0.80 9.70 -0.39
CA TYR A 87 -1.32 8.34 -0.28
C TYR A 87 -0.22 7.27 -0.39
N TYR A 88 0.85 7.54 -1.16
CA TYR A 88 2.01 6.65 -1.24
C TYR A 88 2.82 6.57 0.06
N GLY A 89 2.88 7.65 0.84
CA GLY A 89 3.54 7.70 2.15
C GLY A 89 2.64 7.41 3.35
N HIS A 90 1.32 7.61 3.19
CA HIS A 90 0.32 7.47 4.25
C HIS A 90 0.05 6.02 4.65
N THR A 91 -0.09 5.10 3.70
CA THR A 91 -0.37 3.68 4.05
C THR A 91 0.77 3.04 4.87
N PRO A 92 2.06 3.21 4.54
CA PRO A 92 3.18 2.78 5.38
C PRO A 92 3.17 3.41 6.76
N CYS A 93 2.90 4.73 6.84
CA CYS A 93 2.84 5.46 8.11
C CYS A 93 1.75 4.89 9.04
N LEU A 94 0.59 4.53 8.50
CA LEU A 94 -0.47 3.91 9.29
C LEU A 94 -0.01 2.58 9.91
N TYR A 95 0.72 1.72 9.18
CA TYR A 95 1.25 0.48 9.77
C TYR A 95 2.12 0.77 10.98
N VAL A 96 3.08 1.69 10.86
CA VAL A 96 3.99 2.05 11.97
C VAL A 96 3.19 2.59 13.15
N ASN A 97 2.29 3.55 12.90
CA ASN A 97 1.45 4.16 13.93
C ASN A 97 0.59 3.13 14.68
N LYS A 98 -0.09 2.22 13.97
CA LYS A 98 -0.94 1.20 14.62
C LYS A 98 -0.12 0.16 15.37
N LEU A 99 1.05 -0.20 14.87
CA LEU A 99 1.96 -1.11 15.58
C LEU A 99 2.54 -0.46 16.85
N ILE A 100 2.79 0.85 16.86
CA ILE A 100 3.17 1.59 18.07
C ILE A 100 2.02 1.63 19.07
N VAL A 101 0.80 2.01 18.64
CA VAL A 101 -0.38 2.06 19.53
C VAL A 101 -0.69 0.68 20.12
N ALA A 102 -0.49 -0.40 19.37
CA ALA A 102 -0.65 -1.77 19.86
C ALA A 102 0.50 -2.26 20.77
N GLY A 103 1.53 -1.44 21.01
CA GLY A 103 2.68 -1.78 21.86
C GLY A 103 3.66 -2.77 21.23
N ILE A 104 3.59 -2.98 19.91
CA ILE A 104 4.45 -3.92 19.16
C ILE A 104 5.76 -3.25 18.78
N LEU A 105 5.68 -2.00 18.29
CA LEU A 105 6.82 -1.14 18.05
C LEU A 105 6.95 -0.13 19.19
N LYS A 106 8.19 0.26 19.51
CA LYS A 106 8.48 1.24 20.55
C LYS A 106 8.76 2.63 19.99
N GLU A 107 9.24 2.69 18.75
CA GLU A 107 9.75 3.90 18.12
C GLU A 107 9.30 3.96 16.65
N PRO A 108 9.18 5.17 16.09
CA PRO A 108 8.89 5.39 14.68
C PRO A 108 10.01 4.83 13.78
N VAL A 109 9.69 4.54 12.52
CA VAL A 109 10.67 4.13 11.50
C VAL A 109 11.37 5.36 10.92
N ASP A 110 10.60 6.43 10.67
CA ASP A 110 11.09 7.74 10.27
C ASP A 110 10.16 8.82 10.82
N ALA A 111 10.49 9.37 11.99
CA ALA A 111 9.63 10.31 12.71
C ALA A 111 9.25 11.54 11.89
N TYR A 112 10.15 12.01 11.01
CA TYR A 112 9.89 13.17 10.17
C TYR A 112 8.86 12.85 9.09
N LEU A 113 9.08 11.79 8.33
CA LEU A 113 8.12 11.38 7.28
C LEU A 113 6.78 10.96 7.89
N GLU A 114 6.79 10.31 9.05
CA GLU A 114 5.56 9.94 9.76
C GLU A 114 4.77 11.17 10.19
N SER A 115 5.41 12.24 10.69
CA SER A 115 4.71 13.50 11.00
C SER A 115 4.06 14.19 9.78
N ILE A 116 4.59 13.95 8.57
CA ILE A 116 4.04 14.48 7.32
C ILE A 116 2.84 13.67 6.86
N PHE A 117 2.93 12.34 6.97
CA PHE A 117 1.96 11.42 6.39
C PHE A 117 0.89 10.94 7.39
N GLU A 118 1.03 11.18 8.69
CA GLU A 118 0.06 10.69 9.70
C GLU A 118 -1.28 11.44 9.69
N VAL A 119 -1.28 12.70 9.22
CA VAL A 119 -2.46 13.55 9.27
C VAL A 119 -3.32 13.33 8.03
N GLY A 120 -4.45 12.64 8.21
CA GLY A 120 -5.47 12.48 7.17
C GLY A 120 -6.20 13.78 6.84
N VAL A 121 -7.01 13.77 5.79
CA VAL A 121 -7.99 14.83 5.51
C VAL A 121 -9.16 14.64 6.47
N ASP A 122 -9.34 15.55 7.43
CA ASP A 122 -10.56 15.56 8.24
C ASP A 122 -11.73 16.04 7.37
N GLU A 123 -12.71 15.16 7.15
CA GLU A 123 -13.90 15.44 6.33
C GLU A 123 -14.76 16.57 6.90
N MET A 124 -14.59 16.92 8.18
CA MET A 124 -15.29 17.99 8.88
C MET A 124 -14.48 19.29 8.94
N LEU A 125 -13.20 19.27 8.57
CA LEU A 125 -12.33 20.45 8.46
C LEU A 125 -11.89 20.63 7.00
N TRP A 126 -12.84 21.10 6.17
CA TRP A 126 -12.61 21.47 4.77
C TRP A 126 -11.50 22.53 4.57
N ASP A 127 -11.05 23.20 5.63
CA ASP A 127 -10.00 24.22 5.65
C ASP A 127 -8.57 23.64 5.84
N ASP A 128 -8.42 22.33 6.08
CA ASP A 128 -7.10 21.66 6.19
C ASP A 128 -6.42 21.46 4.81
N MET A 129 -7.07 21.93 3.73
CA MET A 129 -6.53 21.93 2.37
C MET A 129 -5.35 22.90 2.17
N HIS A 130 -5.09 23.82 3.12
CA HIS A 130 -3.90 24.68 3.15
C HIS A 130 -2.58 23.87 3.13
N LYS A 131 -2.60 22.57 3.43
CA LYS A 131 -1.44 21.68 3.37
C LYS A 131 -0.98 21.32 1.95
N ASN A 132 -1.75 21.60 0.91
CA ASN A 132 -1.25 21.39 -0.46
C ASN A 132 -0.09 22.33 -0.84
N ASP A 133 0.13 23.40 -0.07
CA ASP A 133 1.24 24.34 -0.25
C ASP A 133 2.54 23.90 0.43
N MET A 134 2.57 22.70 1.04
CA MET A 134 3.79 22.16 1.63
C MET A 134 4.73 21.56 0.58
N VAL A 135 6.03 21.58 0.88
CA VAL A 135 7.03 20.86 0.09
C VAL A 135 6.95 19.37 0.46
N TRP A 136 6.38 18.57 -0.44
CA TRP A 136 6.31 17.12 -0.27
C TRP A 136 7.69 16.46 -0.35
N PRO A 137 7.94 15.37 0.39
CA PRO A 137 9.14 14.57 0.23
C PRO A 137 9.30 14.04 -1.20
N THR A 138 10.55 13.78 -1.61
CA THR A 138 10.84 13.24 -2.94
C THR A 138 10.26 11.83 -3.11
N VAL A 139 9.92 11.43 -4.35
CA VAL A 139 9.43 10.06 -4.63
C VAL A 139 10.46 9.02 -4.16
N ALA A 140 11.75 9.32 -4.29
CA ALA A 140 12.83 8.47 -3.81
C ALA A 140 12.86 8.33 -2.28
N GLU A 141 12.68 9.42 -1.52
CA GLU A 141 12.60 9.39 -0.05
C GLU A 141 11.40 8.59 0.43
N VAL A 142 10.20 8.83 -0.13
CA VAL A 142 8.99 8.08 0.25
C VAL A 142 9.13 6.60 -0.10
N ARG A 143 9.74 6.28 -1.23
CA ARG A 143 10.00 4.89 -1.64
C ARG A 143 11.03 4.20 -0.73
N GLU A 144 12.06 4.90 -0.27
CA GLU A 144 13.00 4.35 0.71
C GLU A 144 12.33 4.13 2.07
N TYR A 145 11.49 5.07 2.50
CA TYR A 145 10.68 4.92 3.71
C TYR A 145 9.77 3.69 3.63
N ARG A 146 9.04 3.53 2.52
CA ARG A 146 8.25 2.34 2.20
C ARG A 146 9.06 1.05 2.36
N ARG A 147 10.28 1.00 1.81
CA ARG A 147 11.17 -0.16 1.94
C ARG A 147 11.51 -0.49 3.40
N LYS A 148 11.82 0.52 4.21
CA LYS A 148 12.10 0.34 5.64
C LYS A 148 10.86 -0.19 6.38
N VAL A 149 9.70 0.40 6.15
CA VAL A 149 8.44 -0.04 6.77
C VAL A 149 8.09 -1.47 6.36
N TYR A 150 8.18 -1.82 5.07
CA TYR A 150 7.92 -3.18 4.60
C TYR A 150 8.79 -4.21 5.33
N LYS A 151 10.08 -3.91 5.51
CA LYS A 151 11.01 -4.77 6.25
C LYS A 151 10.59 -4.92 7.70
N VAL A 152 10.29 -3.82 8.40
CA VAL A 152 9.85 -3.84 9.81
C VAL A 152 8.56 -4.64 9.97
N VAL A 153 7.56 -4.41 9.13
CA VAL A 153 6.28 -5.13 9.19
C VAL A 153 6.48 -6.62 8.90
N SER A 154 7.28 -6.98 7.90
CA SER A 154 7.61 -8.38 7.60
C SER A 154 8.38 -9.04 8.76
N GLU A 155 9.28 -8.32 9.44
CA GLU A 155 9.99 -8.82 10.63
C GLU A 155 9.04 -9.04 11.81
N VAL A 156 8.07 -8.15 12.02
CA VAL A 156 6.99 -8.34 13.00
C VAL A 156 6.17 -9.59 12.64
N ILE A 157 5.73 -9.72 11.39
CA ILE A 157 4.98 -10.89 10.91
C ILE A 157 5.81 -12.16 11.03
N ALA A 158 7.12 -12.13 10.83
CA ALA A 158 7.97 -13.32 10.91
C ALA A 158 8.25 -13.78 12.34
N ASN A 159 8.39 -12.85 13.29
CA ASN A 159 8.99 -13.15 14.59
C ASN A 159 8.09 -12.91 15.80
N HIS A 160 7.03 -12.10 15.69
CA HIS A 160 6.24 -11.73 16.86
C HIS A 160 5.51 -12.97 17.44
N PRO A 161 5.57 -13.22 18.77
CA PRO A 161 4.93 -14.38 19.40
C PRO A 161 3.41 -14.42 19.21
N GLY A 162 2.77 -13.26 19.04
CA GLY A 162 1.33 -13.14 18.76
C GLY A 162 0.91 -13.74 17.41
N LEU A 163 1.83 -14.18 16.55
CA LEU A 163 1.53 -14.96 15.34
C LEU A 163 2.22 -16.34 15.36
N ASP A 164 2.66 -16.83 16.53
CA ASP A 164 3.27 -18.16 16.62
C ASP A 164 2.22 -19.24 16.38
N ASP A 165 2.19 -19.75 15.16
CA ASP A 165 1.26 -20.76 14.69
C ASP A 165 1.83 -22.18 14.77
N LYS A 166 2.95 -22.38 15.48
CA LYS A 166 3.68 -23.65 15.57
C LYS A 166 3.97 -24.28 14.20
N GLY A 167 4.35 -23.46 13.21
CA GLY A 167 4.64 -23.94 11.86
C GLY A 167 3.38 -24.31 11.07
N GLY A 168 2.25 -23.72 11.43
CA GLY A 168 0.94 -23.96 10.82
C GLY A 168 0.09 -25.03 11.53
N GLU A 169 0.62 -25.72 12.54
CA GLU A 169 -0.11 -26.73 13.29
C GLU A 169 -1.14 -26.14 14.27
N SER A 170 -0.95 -24.89 14.70
CA SER A 170 -1.82 -24.20 15.65
C SER A 170 -2.14 -22.78 15.18
N PRO A 171 -3.08 -22.61 14.22
CA PRO A 171 -3.44 -21.29 13.72
C PRO A 171 -3.91 -20.34 14.84
N VAL A 172 -3.63 -19.05 14.66
CA VAL A 172 -3.89 -18.03 15.67
C VAL A 172 -5.28 -17.40 15.47
N SER A 173 -5.97 -17.11 16.57
CA SER A 173 -7.18 -16.29 16.57
C SER A 173 -6.84 -14.84 16.89
N VAL A 174 -6.95 -13.95 15.90
CA VAL A 174 -6.72 -12.51 16.01
C VAL A 174 -8.06 -11.77 16.09
N GLY A 175 -8.50 -11.48 17.31
CA GLY A 175 -9.67 -10.64 17.60
C GLY A 175 -9.31 -9.17 17.81
N TRP A 176 -10.30 -8.32 18.13
CA TRP A 176 -10.10 -6.87 18.34
C TRP A 176 -9.19 -6.52 19.52
N ASP A 177 -9.10 -7.38 20.52
CA ASP A 177 -8.24 -7.26 21.69
C ASP A 177 -6.82 -7.81 21.47
N HIS A 178 -6.60 -8.52 20.36
CA HIS A 178 -5.32 -9.12 20.03
C HIS A 178 -4.40 -8.08 19.36
N PRO A 179 -3.14 -7.88 19.81
CA PRO A 179 -2.28 -6.80 19.29
C PRO A 179 -2.04 -6.89 17.76
N MET A 180 -1.98 -8.11 17.21
CA MET A 180 -1.82 -8.34 15.76
C MET A 180 -3.02 -7.88 14.92
N TRP A 181 -4.15 -7.50 15.54
CA TRP A 181 -5.24 -6.80 14.85
C TRP A 181 -4.74 -5.54 14.14
N ALA A 182 -3.71 -4.88 14.67
CA ALA A 182 -3.06 -3.73 14.04
C ALA A 182 -2.56 -4.01 12.61
N LEU A 183 -2.09 -5.22 12.32
CA LEU A 183 -1.64 -5.61 10.98
C LEU A 183 -2.83 -5.64 10.01
N PHE A 184 -3.92 -6.31 10.39
CA PHE A 184 -5.10 -6.44 9.54
C PHE A 184 -5.84 -5.10 9.35
N MET A 185 -5.87 -4.24 10.37
CA MET A 185 -6.31 -2.85 10.19
C MET A 185 -5.47 -2.14 9.13
N GLY A 186 -4.14 -2.32 9.15
CA GLY A 186 -3.25 -1.75 8.15
C GLY A 186 -3.51 -2.28 6.73
N PHE A 187 -3.68 -3.59 6.58
CA PHE A 187 -3.94 -4.22 5.28
C PHE A 187 -5.25 -3.72 4.65
N GLU A 188 -6.34 -3.69 5.42
CA GLU A 188 -7.64 -3.22 4.93
C GLU A 188 -7.65 -1.72 4.68
N HIS A 189 -6.94 -0.93 5.51
CA HIS A 189 -6.78 0.49 5.26
C HIS A 189 -6.00 0.77 3.96
N GLU A 190 -4.99 -0.05 3.65
CA GLU A 190 -4.30 0.02 2.37
C GLU A 190 -5.23 -0.30 1.19
N ALA A 191 -6.17 -1.23 1.35
CA ALA A 191 -7.20 -1.52 0.34
C ALA A 191 -8.18 -0.34 0.13
N ILE A 192 -8.57 0.37 1.20
CA ILE A 192 -9.38 1.60 1.11
C ILE A 192 -8.61 2.68 0.32
N HIS A 193 -7.33 2.84 0.59
CA HIS A 193 -6.48 3.79 -0.13
C HIS A 193 -6.17 3.36 -1.57
N LEU A 194 -6.15 2.06 -1.86
CA LEU A 194 -6.08 1.56 -3.23
C LEU A 194 -7.32 2.01 -4.02
N GLU A 195 -8.53 1.84 -3.47
CA GLU A 195 -9.76 2.28 -4.11
C GLU A 195 -9.77 3.81 -4.32
N THR A 196 -9.52 4.56 -3.25
CA THR A 196 -9.46 6.04 -3.27
C THR A 196 -8.46 6.53 -4.32
N SER A 197 -7.23 5.99 -4.30
CA SER A 197 -6.19 6.37 -5.26
C SER A 197 -6.61 6.00 -6.68
N SER A 198 -7.17 4.81 -6.91
CA SER A 198 -7.58 4.37 -8.25
C SER A 198 -8.61 5.30 -8.91
N VAL A 199 -9.50 5.93 -8.12
CA VAL A 199 -10.45 6.93 -8.62
C VAL A 199 -9.70 8.20 -9.02
N LEU A 200 -8.83 8.71 -8.15
CA LEU A 200 -8.04 9.92 -8.41
C LEU A 200 -7.04 9.75 -9.57
N PHE A 201 -6.55 8.53 -9.82
CA PHE A 201 -5.73 8.22 -11.00
C PHE A 201 -6.49 8.47 -12.31
N ARG A 202 -7.80 8.29 -12.35
CA ARG A 202 -8.62 8.56 -13.55
C ARG A 202 -8.74 10.05 -13.87
N GLU A 203 -8.48 10.91 -12.90
CA GLU A 203 -8.45 12.37 -13.08
C GLU A 203 -7.06 12.88 -13.50
N THR A 204 -6.05 12.01 -13.48
CA THR A 204 -4.68 12.37 -13.86
C THR A 204 -4.56 12.47 -15.39
N PRO A 205 -3.91 13.53 -15.93
CA PRO A 205 -3.69 13.66 -17.37
C PRO A 205 -3.04 12.41 -17.98
N VAL A 206 -3.58 11.94 -19.11
CA VAL A 206 -3.17 10.65 -19.73
C VAL A 206 -1.67 10.58 -20.05
N HIS A 207 -1.02 11.70 -20.38
CA HIS A 207 0.42 11.74 -20.68
C HIS A 207 1.31 11.53 -19.45
N LEU A 208 0.73 11.60 -18.24
CA LEU A 208 1.38 11.29 -16.97
C LEU A 208 1.12 9.84 -16.52
N MET A 209 0.41 9.05 -17.34
CA MET A 209 0.01 7.68 -17.02
C MET A 209 0.66 6.67 -17.97
N GLN A 210 0.86 5.46 -17.45
CA GLN A 210 1.22 4.25 -18.17
C GLN A 210 0.46 3.05 -17.57
N VAL A 211 0.37 1.96 -18.31
CA VAL A 211 -0.27 0.73 -17.82
C VAL A 211 0.82 -0.22 -17.31
N PRO A 212 0.86 -0.53 -16.00
CA PRO A 212 1.77 -1.52 -15.45
C PRO A 212 1.50 -2.90 -16.06
N GLN A 213 2.55 -3.67 -16.35
CA GLN A 213 2.41 -5.00 -16.96
C GLN A 213 1.57 -5.97 -16.11
N ALA A 214 1.70 -5.89 -14.78
CA ALA A 214 0.95 -6.73 -13.86
C ALA A 214 -0.46 -6.18 -13.53
N TRP A 215 -0.85 -5.04 -14.09
CA TRP A 215 -2.18 -4.49 -13.84
C TRP A 215 -3.26 -5.38 -14.50
N PRO A 216 -4.38 -5.67 -13.81
CA PRO A 216 -5.46 -6.46 -14.39
C PRO A 216 -5.96 -5.89 -15.72
N LYS A 217 -6.26 -6.79 -16.66
CA LYS A 217 -7.02 -6.41 -17.86
C LYS A 217 -8.39 -5.87 -17.46
N LEU A 218 -8.95 -5.03 -18.31
CA LEU A 218 -10.31 -4.56 -18.12
C LEU A 218 -11.28 -5.77 -18.10
N HIS A 219 -12.31 -5.67 -17.28
CA HIS A 219 -13.35 -6.71 -17.20
C HIS A 219 -14.02 -6.89 -18.58
N PRO A 220 -14.43 -8.10 -19.00
CA PRO A 220 -15.07 -8.31 -20.30
C PRO A 220 -16.28 -7.41 -20.57
N THR A 221 -17.00 -6.97 -19.53
CA THR A 221 -18.13 -6.03 -19.66
C THR A 221 -17.73 -4.57 -19.91
N SER A 222 -16.43 -4.26 -19.88
CA SER A 222 -15.91 -2.92 -20.21
C SER A 222 -15.92 -2.65 -21.72
N GLU A 223 -16.10 -3.69 -22.54
CA GLU A 223 -16.30 -3.55 -23.97
C GLU A 223 -17.61 -2.79 -24.20
N ARG A 224 -17.49 -1.53 -24.61
CA ARG A 224 -18.66 -0.78 -25.10
C ARG A 224 -19.08 -1.44 -26.42
N PRO A 225 -20.39 -1.72 -26.63
CA PRO A 225 -20.88 -2.06 -27.96
C PRO A 225 -20.39 -0.99 -28.94
N LYS A 226 -19.83 -1.42 -30.07
CA LYS A 226 -19.45 -0.54 -31.17
C LYS A 226 -20.64 0.21 -31.72
#